data_AF-A0A966UQZ1-F1
#
_entry.id   AF-A0A966UQZ1-F1
#
_cell.length_a   1.000
_cell.length_b   1.000
_cell.length_c   1.000
_cell.angle_alpha   90.00
_cell.angle_beta   90.00
_cell.angle_gamma   90.00
#
_symmetry.space_group_name_H-M   'P 1'
#
loop_
_entity.id
_entity.type
_entity.pdbx_description
1 polymer ?
#
loop_
_entity_poly.entity_id
_entity_poly.type
_entity_poly.pdbx_seq_one_letter_code
_entity_poly.pdbx_strand_id
1 'polypeptide(L)'
;DIYQNVHILYDLAKKCKHVTEMGVRTGVSTRALLNSNVDVVSYDIELNQIVTDLFDIAKLAGKNVKYIQANVLTIEIEETDMLFIDTLHTYSQLKQELNLHANKVKKYIAFHDTHTFGLRGEDGIDNRGLLSAVIEFLIDNPQWRFKIYKTNNNGFTVLERVN
;
A
#
# COMPACT_ATOMS: atom_id res chain seq x y z
N ASP A 1 -5.44 -2.71 -12.20
CA ASP A 1 -5.21 -3.95 -11.43
C ASP A 1 -3.71 -4.26 -11.44
N ILE A 2 -3.16 -4.97 -10.44
CA ILE A 2 -1.71 -5.06 -10.13
C ILE A 2 -1.01 -6.31 -10.69
N TYR A 3 -1.71 -7.17 -11.44
CA TYR A 3 -1.23 -8.48 -11.89
C TYR A 3 0.24 -8.57 -12.35
N GLN A 4 0.75 -7.64 -13.15
CA GLN A 4 2.14 -7.71 -13.63
C GLN A 4 3.17 -7.33 -12.57
N ASN A 5 2.78 -6.59 -11.53
CA ASN A 5 3.66 -6.08 -10.49
C ASN A 5 3.48 -6.82 -9.15
N VAL A 6 2.52 -7.73 -9.04
CA VAL A 6 2.21 -8.48 -7.81
C VAL A 6 3.38 -9.28 -7.27
N HIS A 7 4.24 -9.81 -8.15
CA HIS A 7 5.44 -10.55 -7.77
C HIS A 7 6.45 -9.66 -7.02
N ILE A 8 6.53 -8.36 -7.37
CA ILE A 8 7.38 -7.40 -6.69
C ILE A 8 6.90 -7.18 -5.25
N LEU A 9 5.58 -7.04 -5.06
CA LEU A 9 4.98 -6.91 -3.73
C LEU A 9 5.29 -8.14 -2.86
N TYR A 10 5.16 -9.35 -3.41
CA TYR A 10 5.56 -10.59 -2.74
C TYR A 10 7.04 -10.63 -2.35
N ASP A 11 7.93 -10.22 -3.25
CA ASP A 11 9.38 -10.20 -3.00
C ASP A 11 9.80 -9.17 -1.95
N LEU A 12 9.10 -8.04 -1.85
CA LEU A 12 9.29 -7.05 -0.80
C LEU A 12 8.76 -7.56 0.54
N ALA A 13 7.58 -8.18 0.56
CA ALA A 13 6.96 -8.73 1.77
C ALA A 13 7.85 -9.78 2.45
N LYS A 14 8.55 -10.63 1.68
CA LYS A 14 9.53 -11.60 2.21
C LYS A 14 10.70 -10.97 2.97
N LYS A 15 10.94 -9.66 2.83
CA LYS A 15 11.98 -8.90 3.54
C LYS A 15 11.42 -8.15 4.76
N CYS A 16 10.16 -8.39 5.09
CA CYS A 16 9.40 -7.72 6.13
C CYS A 16 8.96 -8.71 7.22
N LYS A 17 8.72 -8.21 8.43
CA LYS A 17 8.06 -8.92 9.53
C LYS A 17 6.58 -8.57 9.62
N HIS A 18 6.24 -7.32 9.32
CA HIS A 18 4.87 -6.81 9.33
C HIS A 18 4.64 -5.98 8.07
N VAL A 19 3.51 -6.22 7.39
CA VAL A 19 3.04 -5.45 6.23
C VAL A 19 1.67 -4.89 6.54
N THR A 20 1.50 -3.61 6.22
CA THR A 20 0.21 -2.95 6.23
C THR A 20 -0.24 -2.69 4.80
N GLU A 21 -1.46 -3.07 4.46
CA GLU A 21 -2.11 -2.81 3.17
C GLU A 21 -3.30 -1.87 3.38
N MET A 22 -3.41 -0.85 2.53
CA MET A 22 -4.53 0.10 2.51
C MET A 22 -5.18 0.04 1.13
N GLY A 23 -6.46 -0.33 1.08
CA GLY A 23 -7.18 -0.60 -0.17
C GLY A 23 -7.00 -2.05 -0.61
N VAL A 24 -8.04 -2.85 -0.43
CA VAL A 24 -8.04 -4.32 -0.61
C VAL A 24 -8.87 -4.74 -1.80
N ARG A 25 -10.07 -4.16 -1.95
CA ARG A 25 -11.02 -4.46 -3.03
C ARG A 25 -11.29 -5.97 -3.16
N THR A 26 -10.80 -6.61 -4.23
CA THR A 26 -10.97 -8.05 -4.51
C THR A 26 -9.79 -8.92 -4.03
N GLY A 27 -8.79 -8.32 -3.37
CA GLY A 27 -7.70 -9.01 -2.70
C GLY A 27 -6.60 -9.58 -3.61
N VAL A 28 -6.34 -8.97 -4.77
CA VAL A 28 -5.27 -9.42 -5.69
C VAL A 28 -3.89 -9.28 -5.04
N SER A 29 -3.58 -8.09 -4.50
CA SER A 29 -2.37 -7.81 -3.72
C SER A 29 -2.35 -8.61 -2.41
N THR A 30 -3.48 -8.66 -1.70
CA THR A 30 -3.65 -9.39 -0.45
C THR A 30 -3.24 -10.86 -0.57
N ARG A 31 -3.60 -11.54 -1.68
CA ARG A 31 -3.18 -12.94 -1.92
C ARG A 31 -1.66 -13.08 -1.96
N ALA A 32 -0.95 -12.12 -2.54
CA ALA A 32 0.50 -12.11 -2.55
C ALA A 32 1.07 -11.95 -1.14
N LEU A 33 0.51 -11.02 -0.36
CA LEU A 33 0.91 -10.78 1.02
C LEU A 33 0.66 -12.01 1.91
N LEU A 34 -0.55 -12.59 1.86
CA LEU A 34 -0.92 -13.79 2.60
C LEU A 34 -0.09 -15.02 2.20
N ASN A 35 0.41 -15.08 0.97
CA ASN A 35 1.30 -16.16 0.51
C ASN A 35 2.77 -15.97 0.97
N SER A 36 3.12 -14.82 1.55
CA SER A 36 4.44 -14.57 2.15
C SER A 36 4.43 -14.87 3.65
N ASN A 37 5.58 -15.25 4.24
CA ASN A 37 5.65 -15.53 5.68
C ASN A 37 5.81 -14.24 6.51
N VAL A 38 4.77 -13.41 6.51
CA VAL A 38 4.73 -12.08 7.14
C VAL A 38 3.42 -11.87 7.89
N ASP A 39 3.44 -11.02 8.91
CA ASP A 39 2.23 -10.52 9.55
C ASP A 39 1.57 -9.51 8.62
N VAL A 40 0.24 -9.59 8.46
CA VAL A 40 -0.49 -8.73 7.51
C VAL A 40 -1.66 -8.07 8.22
N VAL A 41 -1.72 -6.75 8.15
CA VAL A 41 -2.92 -5.99 8.53
C VAL A 41 -3.40 -5.22 7.29
N SER A 42 -4.58 -5.58 6.81
CA SER A 42 -5.20 -4.89 5.68
C SER A 42 -6.39 -4.06 6.13
N TYR A 43 -6.52 -2.86 5.56
CA TYR A 43 -7.60 -1.93 5.81
C TYR A 43 -8.35 -1.62 4.52
N ASP A 44 -9.68 -1.60 4.60
CA ASP A 44 -10.57 -1.12 3.55
C ASP A 44 -11.80 -0.46 4.18
N ILE A 45 -12.43 0.47 3.46
CA ILE A 45 -13.69 1.09 3.90
C ILE A 45 -14.86 0.10 3.84
N GLU A 46 -14.74 -0.92 2.99
CA GLU A 46 -15.72 -1.99 2.82
C GLU A 46 -15.04 -3.36 2.89
N LEU A 47 -15.63 -4.28 3.67
CA LEU A 47 -15.14 -5.66 3.69
C LEU A 47 -15.66 -6.44 2.48
N ASN A 48 -14.78 -7.24 1.89
CA ASN A 48 -15.12 -8.18 0.85
C ASN A 48 -15.19 -9.59 1.45
N GLN A 49 -16.33 -10.26 1.34
CA GLN A 49 -16.54 -11.56 1.98
C GLN A 49 -15.52 -12.62 1.52
N ILE A 50 -15.18 -12.66 0.22
CA ILE A 50 -14.18 -13.60 -0.30
C ILE A 50 -12.82 -13.33 0.35
N VAL A 51 -12.46 -12.06 0.52
CA VAL A 51 -11.18 -11.69 1.17
C VAL A 51 -11.23 -12.00 2.66
N THR A 52 -12.35 -11.75 3.35
CA THR A 52 -12.55 -12.16 4.75
C THR A 52 -12.29 -13.65 4.93
N ASP A 53 -12.85 -14.49 4.06
CA ASP A 53 -12.63 -15.95 4.10
C ASP A 53 -11.14 -16.31 3.92
N LEU A 54 -10.40 -15.58 3.06
CA LEU A 54 -8.94 -15.78 2.92
C LEU A 54 -8.19 -15.45 4.21
N PHE A 55 -8.56 -14.38 4.90
CA PHE A 55 -7.95 -14.02 6.18
C PHE A 55 -8.26 -15.06 7.25
N ASP A 56 -9.47 -15.61 7.28
CA ASP A 56 -9.83 -16.65 8.24
C ASP A 56 -9.09 -17.97 7.97
N ILE A 57 -8.92 -18.36 6.70
CA ILE A 57 -8.06 -19.49 6.31
C ILE A 57 -6.61 -19.24 6.76
N ALA A 58 -6.08 -18.03 6.55
CA ALA A 58 -4.73 -17.68 6.97
C ALA A 58 -4.56 -17.73 8.49
N LYS A 59 -5.54 -17.27 9.28
CA LYS A 59 -5.54 -17.41 10.75
C LYS A 59 -5.57 -18.87 11.19
N LEU A 60 -6.42 -19.70 10.56
CA LEU A 60 -6.47 -21.14 10.83
C LEU A 60 -5.15 -21.85 10.51
N ALA A 61 -4.42 -21.36 9.52
CA ALA A 61 -3.06 -21.80 9.20
C ALA A 61 -1.98 -21.26 10.16
N GLY A 62 -2.37 -20.56 11.24
CA GLY A 62 -1.47 -20.06 12.28
C GLY A 62 -0.80 -18.72 11.96
N LYS A 63 -1.27 -17.98 10.95
CA LYS A 63 -0.70 -16.67 10.61
C LYS A 63 -1.30 -15.56 11.46
N ASN A 64 -0.48 -14.58 11.84
CA ASN A 64 -0.94 -13.35 12.48
C ASN A 64 -1.41 -12.36 11.41
N VAL A 65 -2.71 -12.38 11.10
CA VAL A 65 -3.30 -11.54 10.05
C VAL A 65 -4.63 -10.92 10.48
N LYS A 66 -4.91 -9.70 10.01
CA LYS A 66 -6.14 -8.96 10.30
C LYS A 66 -6.66 -8.27 9.04
N TYR A 67 -7.97 -8.33 8.83
CA TYR A 67 -8.69 -7.54 7.85
C TYR A 67 -9.70 -6.66 8.57
N ILE A 68 -9.54 -5.35 8.46
CA ILE A 68 -10.22 -4.38 9.31
C ILE A 68 -10.99 -3.41 8.43
N GLN A 69 -12.29 -3.25 8.72
CA GLN A 69 -13.08 -2.20 8.10
C GLN A 69 -12.77 -0.87 8.76
N ALA A 70 -12.09 0.04 8.05
CA ALA A 70 -11.81 1.37 8.56
C ALA A 70 -11.50 2.36 7.44
N ASN A 71 -11.83 3.63 7.67
CA ASN A 71 -11.24 4.72 6.93
C ASN A 71 -9.82 4.98 7.48
N VAL A 72 -8.80 4.76 6.65
CA VAL A 72 -7.40 4.96 7.03
C VAL A 72 -7.07 6.42 7.37
N LEU A 73 -7.91 7.39 7.00
CA LEU A 73 -7.74 8.79 7.39
C LEU A 73 -8.26 9.12 8.80
N THR A 74 -8.96 8.19 9.45
CA THR A 74 -9.55 8.41 10.79
C THR A 74 -9.00 7.47 11.86
N ILE A 75 -7.98 6.69 11.52
CA ILE A 75 -7.32 5.73 12.41
C ILE A 75 -5.82 5.91 12.34
N GLU A 76 -5.13 5.20 13.23
CA GLU A 76 -3.68 5.14 13.26
C GLU A 76 -3.25 3.67 13.09
N ILE A 77 -2.36 3.40 12.13
CA ILE A 77 -1.79 2.05 11.98
C ILE A 77 -0.74 1.78 13.06
N GLU A 78 -0.43 0.50 13.25
CA GLU A 78 0.74 0.06 14.02
C GLU A 78 2.03 0.27 13.22
N GLU A 79 3.19 0.25 13.90
CA GLU A 79 4.48 0.25 13.20
C GLU A 79 4.60 -0.93 12.23
N THR A 80 5.10 -0.67 11.02
CA THR A 80 5.17 -1.66 9.95
C THR A 80 6.50 -1.62 9.21
N ASP A 81 6.93 -2.76 8.67
CA ASP A 81 8.12 -2.78 7.82
C ASP A 81 7.82 -2.24 6.42
N MET A 82 6.64 -2.57 5.90
CA MET A 82 6.17 -2.10 4.59
C MET A 82 4.73 -1.62 4.66
N LEU A 83 4.49 -0.45 4.08
CA LEU A 83 3.16 0.07 3.81
C LEU A 83 2.88 -0.03 2.31
N PHE A 84 1.79 -0.70 1.93
CA PHE A 84 1.28 -0.75 0.56
C PHE A 84 -0.03 0.03 0.46
N ILE A 85 -0.09 0.98 -0.48
CA ILE A 85 -1.23 1.89 -0.67
C ILE A 85 -1.82 1.71 -2.08
N ASP A 86 -3.10 1.33 -2.12
CA ASP A 86 -3.95 1.13 -3.31
C ASP A 86 -5.40 1.57 -2.99
N THR A 87 -5.55 2.73 -2.30
CA THR A 87 -6.83 3.30 -1.88
C THR A 87 -7.47 4.14 -3.00
N LEU A 88 -7.85 5.39 -2.73
CA LEU A 88 -8.38 6.32 -3.73
C LEU A 88 -7.23 7.09 -4.38
N HIS A 89 -7.18 7.10 -5.71
CA HIS A 89 -6.00 7.58 -6.41
C HIS A 89 -6.01 9.10 -6.66
N THR A 90 -6.14 9.89 -5.59
CA THR A 90 -6.07 11.36 -5.65
C THR A 90 -4.86 11.88 -4.87
N TYR A 91 -4.35 13.04 -5.30
CA TYR A 91 -3.29 13.74 -4.58
C TYR A 91 -3.67 13.98 -3.09
N SER A 92 -4.90 14.45 -2.85
CA SER A 92 -5.38 14.80 -1.50
C SER A 92 -5.46 13.57 -0.57
N GLN A 93 -5.96 12.44 -1.08
CA GLN A 93 -6.00 11.19 -0.33
C GLN A 93 -4.60 10.75 0.07
N LEU A 94 -3.72 10.58 -0.93
CA LEU A 94 -2.39 10.03 -0.71
C LEU A 94 -1.54 10.93 0.20
N LYS A 95 -1.65 12.25 0.06
CA LYS A 95 -0.94 13.19 0.93
C LYS A 95 -1.36 13.04 2.40
N GLN A 96 -2.65 12.85 2.67
CA GLN A 96 -3.13 12.63 4.05
C GLN A 96 -2.69 11.28 4.61
N GLU A 97 -2.74 10.22 3.79
CA GLU A 97 -2.27 8.88 4.18
C GLU A 97 -0.77 8.89 4.53
N LEU A 98 0.05 9.54 3.69
CA LEU A 98 1.48 9.68 3.95
C LEU A 98 1.75 10.49 5.22
N ASN A 99 1.04 11.60 5.43
CA ASN A 99 1.19 12.43 6.62
C ASN A 99 0.85 11.68 7.92
N LEU A 100 -0.18 10.83 7.90
CA LEU A 100 -0.63 10.08 9.08
C LEU A 100 0.25 8.86 9.37
N HIS A 101 0.72 8.18 8.34
CA HIS A 101 1.22 6.80 8.49
C HIS A 101 2.68 6.59 8.11
N ALA A 102 3.28 7.46 7.28
CA ALA A 102 4.63 7.20 6.76
C ALA A 102 5.72 7.18 7.84
N ASN A 103 5.53 7.90 8.95
CA ASN A 103 6.44 7.90 10.10
C ASN A 103 6.50 6.55 10.82
N LYS A 104 5.52 5.67 10.62
CA LYS A 104 5.44 4.32 11.21
C LYS A 104 6.06 3.24 10.34
N VAL A 105 6.56 3.62 9.15
CA VAL A 105 7.08 2.68 8.15
C VAL A 105 8.61 2.60 8.25
N LYS A 106 9.13 1.38 8.41
CA LYS A 106 10.56 1.14 8.67
C LYS A 106 11.39 0.95 7.41
N LYS A 107 10.85 0.32 6.36
CA LYS A 107 11.64 -0.10 5.19
C LYS A 107 11.08 0.39 3.86
N TYR A 108 9.81 0.12 3.56
CA TYR A 108 9.26 0.32 2.21
C TYR A 108 7.88 0.99 2.23
N ILE A 109 7.67 1.94 1.32
CA ILE A 109 6.32 2.40 0.97
C ILE A 109 6.10 2.07 -0.50
N ALA A 110 5.07 1.29 -0.79
CA ALA A 110 4.72 0.87 -2.14
C ALA A 110 3.35 1.45 -2.54
N PHE A 111 3.23 1.86 -3.79
CA PHE A 111 2.04 2.48 -4.35
C PHE A 111 1.67 1.80 -5.66
N HIS A 112 0.38 1.62 -5.87
CA HIS A 112 -0.16 1.15 -7.14
C HIS A 112 -0.76 2.30 -7.97
N ASP A 113 -1.11 2.02 -9.23
CA ASP A 113 -1.64 2.94 -10.24
C ASP A 113 -0.86 4.27 -10.45
N THR A 114 0.42 4.32 -10.08
CA THR A 114 1.24 5.55 -10.12
C THR A 114 1.57 6.06 -11.52
N HIS A 115 1.31 5.27 -12.58
CA HIS A 115 1.44 5.74 -13.96
C HIS A 115 0.11 6.29 -14.46
N THR A 116 -0.99 5.54 -14.28
CA THR A 116 -2.33 5.97 -14.72
C THR A 116 -2.79 7.23 -14.00
N PHE A 117 -2.63 7.30 -12.67
CA PHE A 117 -3.03 8.44 -11.85
C PHE A 117 -1.83 9.27 -11.39
N GLY A 118 -0.71 9.19 -12.11
CA GLY A 118 0.52 9.89 -11.72
C GLY A 118 0.39 11.41 -11.76
N LEU A 119 -0.21 11.94 -12.83
CA LEU A 119 -0.31 13.38 -13.09
C LEU A 119 -1.70 13.98 -12.80
N ARG A 120 -2.74 13.15 -12.74
CA ARG A 120 -4.12 13.58 -12.49
C ARG A 120 -4.81 12.58 -11.58
N GLY A 121 -5.56 13.07 -10.60
CA GLY A 121 -6.32 12.24 -9.69
C GLY A 121 -7.46 11.49 -10.40
N GLU A 122 -7.85 10.34 -9.84
CA GLU A 122 -8.96 9.52 -10.31
C GLU A 122 -10.31 10.24 -10.29
N ASP A 123 -10.49 11.21 -9.40
CA ASP A 123 -11.69 12.07 -9.33
C ASP A 123 -11.84 13.03 -10.53
N GLY A 124 -10.77 13.22 -11.30
CA GLY A 124 -10.73 14.18 -12.40
C GLY A 124 -10.80 15.65 -11.97
N ILE A 125 -10.78 15.94 -10.66
CA ILE A 125 -10.92 17.29 -10.08
C ILE A 125 -9.54 17.92 -9.87
N ASP A 126 -8.58 17.17 -9.31
CA ASP A 126 -7.23 17.68 -9.07
C ASP A 126 -6.34 17.49 -10.32
N ASN A 127 -5.66 18.57 -10.74
CA ASN A 127 -4.63 18.54 -11.77
C ASN A 127 -3.28 18.00 -11.24
N ARG A 128 -3.29 17.40 -10.05
CA ARG A 128 -2.19 16.66 -9.43
C ARG A 128 -2.62 15.23 -9.20
N GLY A 129 -1.69 14.31 -9.38
CA GLY A 129 -1.88 12.89 -9.13
C GLY A 129 -0.99 12.36 -8.03
N LEU A 130 -0.85 11.03 -7.99
CA LEU A 130 -0.07 10.31 -7.00
C LEU A 130 1.41 10.71 -7.02
N LEU A 131 2.00 10.94 -8.19
CA LEU A 131 3.41 11.30 -8.28
C LEU A 131 3.68 12.68 -7.68
N SER A 132 2.73 13.61 -7.75
CA SER A 132 2.86 14.91 -7.09
C SER A 132 2.96 14.74 -5.56
N ALA A 133 2.10 13.90 -4.97
CA ALA A 133 2.14 13.62 -3.52
C ALA A 133 3.42 12.87 -3.13
N VAL A 134 3.86 11.90 -3.93
CA VAL A 134 5.11 11.15 -3.71
C VAL A 134 6.34 12.07 -3.77
N ILE A 135 6.41 12.98 -4.74
CA ILE A 135 7.54 13.90 -4.91
C ILE A 135 7.59 14.90 -3.74
N GLU A 136 6.47 15.49 -3.36
CA GLU A 136 6.40 16.37 -2.18
C GLU A 136 6.85 15.63 -0.92
N PHE A 137 6.35 14.41 -0.70
CA PHE A 137 6.77 13.58 0.42
C PHE A 137 8.28 13.33 0.45
N LEU A 138 8.90 13.04 -0.69
CA LEU A 138 10.35 12.82 -0.79
C LEU A 138 11.17 14.08 -0.53
N ILE A 139 10.70 15.26 -0.95
CA ILE A 139 11.34 16.55 -0.67
C ILE A 139 11.38 16.80 0.84
N ASP A 140 10.27 16.53 1.52
CA ASP A 140 10.14 16.77 2.96
C ASP A 140 10.78 15.66 3.82
N ASN A 141 11.05 14.49 3.23
CA ASN A 141 11.55 13.31 3.94
C ASN A 141 12.78 12.71 3.23
N PRO A 142 13.96 13.33 3.35
CA PRO A 142 15.18 12.93 2.63
C PRO A 142 15.71 11.54 3.03
N GLN A 143 15.22 10.95 4.12
CA GLN A 143 15.46 9.57 4.49
C GLN A 143 14.73 8.55 3.59
N TRP A 144 13.97 8.99 2.60
CA TRP A 144 13.32 8.12 1.61
C TRP A 144 13.85 8.40 0.21
N ARG A 145 13.92 7.37 -0.63
CA ARG A 145 14.23 7.50 -2.06
C ARG A 145 13.47 6.51 -2.91
N PHE A 146 13.37 6.77 -4.21
CA PHE A 146 12.87 5.79 -5.17
C PHE A 146 13.75 4.53 -5.20
N LYS A 147 13.11 3.37 -5.06
CA LYS A 147 13.69 2.04 -5.23
C LYS A 147 13.25 1.41 -6.55
N ILE A 148 11.96 1.48 -6.84
CA ILE A 148 11.34 0.88 -8.04
C ILE A 148 10.35 1.88 -8.62
N TYR A 149 10.38 2.01 -9.95
CA TYR A 149 9.36 2.71 -10.71
C TYR A 149 9.01 1.88 -11.94
N LYS A 150 7.72 1.60 -12.11
CA LYS A 150 7.15 0.82 -13.21
C LYS A 150 5.99 1.58 -13.81
N THR A 151 5.85 1.50 -15.13
CA THR A 151 4.74 2.12 -15.89
C THR A 151 3.77 1.09 -16.46
N ASN A 152 4.17 -0.19 -16.51
CA ASN A 152 3.30 -1.27 -16.98
C ASN A 152 2.18 -1.54 -15.98
N ASN A 153 1.03 -1.98 -16.50
CA ASN A 153 -0.11 -2.42 -15.71
C ASN A 153 -0.52 -1.37 -14.66
N ASN A 154 -0.85 -0.18 -15.18
CA ASN A 154 -1.18 1.06 -14.47
C ASN A 154 -0.06 1.72 -13.64
N GLY A 155 1.07 1.04 -13.51
CA GLY A 155 2.25 1.54 -12.81
C GLY A 155 2.34 1.08 -11.36
N PHE A 156 3.57 1.07 -10.86
CA PHE A 156 3.90 0.64 -9.51
C PHE A 156 5.18 1.35 -9.05
N THR A 157 5.10 2.00 -7.90
CA THR A 157 6.22 2.76 -7.33
C THR A 157 6.56 2.22 -5.96
N VAL A 158 7.85 2.11 -5.66
CA VAL A 158 8.34 1.73 -4.33
C VAL A 158 9.38 2.73 -3.88
N LEU A 159 9.20 3.25 -2.68
CA LEU A 159 10.20 4.00 -1.94
C LEU A 159 10.89 3.08 -0.94
N GLU A 160 12.17 3.30 -0.72
CA GLU A 160 12.92 2.67 0.36
C GLU A 160 13.48 3.72 1.30
N ARG A 161 13.54 3.36 2.58
CA ARG A 161 14.20 4.17 3.60
C ARG A 161 15.71 4.00 3.47
N VAL A 162 16.43 5.12 3.43
CA VAL A 162 17.89 5.18 3.51
C VAL A 162 18.30 5.68 4.89
N ASN A 163 19.26 4.98 5.48
CA ASN A 163 19.90 5.42 6.72
C ASN A 163 20.93 6.51 6.41
#